data_AF-A0A1G9WW00-F1
#
_entry.id   AF-A0A1G9WW00-F1
#
_cell.length_a   1.000
_cell.length_b   1.000
_cell.length_c   1.000
_cell.angle_alpha   90.00
_cell.angle_beta   90.00
_cell.angle_gamma   90.00
#
_symmetry.space_group_name_H-M   'P 1'
#
loop_
_entity.id
_entity.type
_entity.pdbx_description
1 polymer ?
#
loop_
_entity_poly.entity_id
_entity_poly.type
_entity_poly.pdbx_seq_one_letter_code
_entity_poly.pdbx_strand_id
1 'polypeptide(L)'
;MENRVYVIFGAGKAGQHLARIFPGKVSYIVDNDPEKWGAFFNGIAIDKPDRLLYEDKENLRIFIASMYFGPISDQLNCMGFKNKKHYFNIIPYYAILKELTFLSMIDAGVEDISEKGRKSIRLIDRLGLISEIQEEVLYRQVEDRVLGLLDPEAPEHWVHSLQYWFEQLFKVKIRWLSLDVLNENNLKYNAWKYKKTGYSRLMYLGNSSDRVMDFIKYFDCFYAINTLELNDKKNWIDYMYEIANKLGLAYKKISVIVPNYNYEQYLSKRLRSIVNQYYPVYEIIFLDDASSDDSVMIARELLCEYVGLTQIIISDRNSGSVFKQWKKGIEAARGDYIWIAEADDYASPIMLRKLMLAFSADKKVVLSFCDSLLVDENEEWQGFCSDTHIGDNPYSGLIQEGIYNGKIFVQEYLSTSNLIQNVSAVVMKKESLGQEILDNLETFKQCGDLYCYIRLLEEGNVAFTITPMNFFRRQSRALTMTSGREERQREMDIITETIRNIT
;
A
#
# COMPACT_ATOMS: atom_id res chain seq x y z
N MET A 1 -32.14 14.60 -15.95
CA MET A 1 -31.47 14.82 -14.65
C MET A 1 -31.90 16.18 -14.15
N GLU A 2 -32.43 16.29 -12.93
CA GLU A 2 -32.84 17.57 -12.32
C GLU A 2 -31.62 18.48 -12.15
N ASN A 3 -31.78 19.79 -12.40
CA ASN A 3 -30.71 20.79 -12.41
C ASN A 3 -30.36 21.22 -10.97
N ARG A 4 -29.67 20.35 -10.21
CA ARG A 4 -29.27 20.62 -8.82
C ARG A 4 -28.06 21.56 -8.75
N VAL A 5 -28.05 22.42 -7.74
CA VAL A 5 -26.98 23.40 -7.51
C VAL A 5 -26.12 22.94 -6.35
N TYR A 6 -24.82 22.76 -6.60
CA TYR A 6 -23.86 22.28 -5.62
C TYR A 6 -22.89 23.38 -5.23
N VAL A 7 -22.84 23.67 -3.93
CA VAL A 7 -22.00 24.75 -3.39
C VAL A 7 -21.08 24.21 -2.31
N ILE A 8 -19.81 24.59 -2.38
CA ILE A 8 -18.85 24.33 -1.30
C ILE A 8 -18.76 25.57 -0.41
N PHE A 9 -18.93 25.40 0.89
CA PHE A 9 -18.76 26.45 1.89
C PHE A 9 -17.39 26.31 2.56
N GLY A 10 -16.45 27.18 2.18
CA GLY A 10 -15.06 27.24 2.63
C GLY A 10 -14.07 26.98 1.50
N ALA A 11 -13.26 27.97 1.13
CA ALA A 11 -12.27 27.93 0.04
C ALA A 11 -10.85 27.58 0.51
N GLY A 12 -10.70 27.03 1.74
CA GLY A 12 -9.43 26.51 2.24
C GLY A 12 -8.99 25.20 1.56
N LYS A 13 -7.90 24.58 2.03
CA LYS A 13 -7.35 23.34 1.45
C LYS A 13 -8.40 22.25 1.21
N ALA A 14 -9.33 22.06 2.15
CA ALA A 14 -10.38 21.05 2.03
C ALA A 14 -11.39 21.35 0.92
N GLY A 15 -11.89 22.59 0.84
CA GLY A 15 -12.81 23.02 -0.22
C GLY A 15 -12.19 23.01 -1.60
N GLN A 16 -10.93 23.44 -1.70
CA GLN A 16 -10.14 23.36 -2.93
C GLN A 16 -9.96 21.92 -3.41
N HIS A 17 -9.65 21.00 -2.49
CA HIS A 17 -9.54 19.58 -2.83
C HIS A 17 -10.87 19.00 -3.35
N LEU A 18 -12.00 19.35 -2.73
CA LEU A 18 -13.32 18.89 -3.19
C LEU A 18 -13.72 19.44 -4.55
N ALA A 19 -13.42 20.72 -4.80
CA ALA A 19 -13.63 21.34 -6.09
C ALA A 19 -12.81 20.66 -7.21
N ARG A 20 -11.65 20.07 -6.87
CA ARG A 20 -10.84 19.25 -7.81
C ARG A 20 -11.45 17.89 -8.11
N ILE A 21 -12.07 17.24 -7.13
CA ILE A 21 -12.65 15.89 -7.28
C ILE A 21 -13.96 15.92 -8.07
N PHE A 22 -14.71 17.02 -8.00
CA PHE A 22 -16.00 17.17 -8.67
C PHE A 22 -16.00 18.28 -9.74
N PRO A 23 -15.10 18.23 -10.74
CA PRO A 23 -15.03 19.26 -11.77
C PRO A 23 -16.33 19.27 -12.59
N GLY A 24 -16.85 20.46 -12.85
CA GLY A 24 -18.10 20.65 -13.63
C GLY A 24 -19.40 20.37 -12.88
N LYS A 25 -19.35 19.87 -11.64
CA LYS A 25 -20.54 19.66 -10.79
C LYS A 25 -20.70 20.73 -9.73
N VAL A 26 -19.61 21.28 -9.21
CA VAL A 26 -19.64 22.40 -8.25
C VAL A 26 -19.94 23.68 -9.01
N SER A 27 -21.06 24.32 -8.68
CA SER A 27 -21.52 25.54 -9.35
C SER A 27 -20.70 26.75 -8.94
N TYR A 28 -20.38 26.87 -7.65
CA TYR A 28 -19.51 27.92 -7.09
C TYR A 28 -19.09 27.56 -5.66
N ILE A 29 -18.13 28.29 -5.12
CA ILE A 29 -17.66 28.20 -3.73
C ILE A 29 -18.13 29.46 -3.00
N VAL A 30 -18.49 29.35 -1.71
CA VAL A 30 -18.69 30.50 -0.84
C VAL A 30 -17.73 30.46 0.34
N ASP A 31 -17.23 31.61 0.77
CA ASP A 31 -16.35 31.73 1.95
C ASP A 31 -16.74 32.97 2.75
N ASN A 32 -16.56 32.93 4.07
CA ASN A 32 -16.83 34.09 4.93
C ASN A 32 -15.71 35.13 4.85
N ASP A 33 -14.55 34.77 4.30
CA ASP A 33 -13.39 35.63 4.12
C ASP A 33 -13.54 36.55 2.88
N PRO A 34 -13.73 37.87 3.05
CA PRO A 34 -13.93 38.80 1.94
C PRO A 34 -12.74 38.92 0.99
N GLU A 35 -11.52 38.60 1.45
CA GLU A 35 -10.32 38.66 0.61
C GLU A 35 -10.36 37.63 -0.52
N LYS A 36 -11.18 36.58 -0.38
CA LYS A 36 -11.32 35.51 -1.37
C LYS A 36 -12.43 35.76 -2.38
N TRP A 37 -13.30 36.75 -2.17
CA TRP A 37 -14.45 36.99 -3.04
C TRP A 37 -14.00 37.50 -4.41
N GLY A 38 -14.59 36.95 -5.47
CA GLY A 38 -14.23 37.28 -6.86
C GLY A 38 -12.98 36.54 -7.37
N ALA A 39 -12.29 35.79 -6.51
CA ALA A 39 -11.23 34.88 -6.93
C ALA A 39 -11.82 33.62 -7.60
N PHE A 40 -10.97 32.92 -8.34
CA PHE A 40 -11.31 31.67 -9.00
C PHE A 40 -10.38 30.55 -8.53
N PHE A 41 -10.95 29.36 -8.38
CA PHE A 41 -10.20 28.14 -8.15
C PHE A 41 -10.60 27.11 -9.20
N ASN A 42 -9.65 26.69 -10.06
CA ASN A 42 -9.92 25.77 -11.18
C ASN A 42 -11.14 26.19 -12.04
N GLY A 43 -11.32 27.50 -12.28
CA GLY A 43 -12.45 28.02 -13.05
C GLY A 43 -13.77 28.15 -12.28
N ILE A 44 -13.81 27.77 -10.99
CA ILE A 44 -14.99 27.90 -10.12
C ILE A 44 -14.86 29.21 -9.33
N ALA A 45 -15.88 30.07 -9.41
CA ALA A 45 -15.90 31.34 -8.70
C ALA A 45 -16.07 31.16 -7.18
N ILE A 46 -15.36 31.98 -6.40
CA ILE A 46 -15.54 32.11 -4.95
C ILE A 46 -16.35 33.37 -4.67
N ASP A 47 -17.45 33.24 -3.94
CA ASP A 47 -18.42 34.29 -3.70
C ASP A 47 -18.73 34.45 -2.20
N LYS A 48 -19.48 35.50 -1.87
CA LYS A 48 -19.98 35.71 -0.52
C LYS A 48 -21.19 34.79 -0.21
N PRO A 49 -21.41 34.42 1.05
CA PRO A 49 -22.49 33.52 1.45
C PRO A 49 -23.89 34.01 1.06
N ASP A 50 -24.13 35.32 0.97
CA ASP A 50 -25.41 35.91 0.58
C ASP A 50 -25.94 35.36 -0.74
N ARG A 51 -25.04 34.94 -1.65
CA ARG A 51 -25.42 34.34 -2.93
C ARG A 51 -26.35 33.14 -2.76
N LEU A 52 -26.20 32.37 -1.69
CA LEU A 52 -27.05 31.22 -1.37
C LEU A 52 -28.54 31.59 -1.25
N LEU A 53 -28.87 32.83 -0.89
CA LEU A 53 -30.26 33.27 -0.72
C LEU A 53 -31.03 33.39 -2.05
N TYR A 54 -30.32 33.47 -3.17
CA TYR A 54 -30.92 33.53 -4.51
C TYR A 54 -31.12 32.15 -5.14
N GLU A 55 -30.66 31.09 -4.48
CA GLU A 55 -30.78 29.72 -4.97
C GLU A 55 -32.09 29.08 -4.50
N ASP A 56 -32.66 28.22 -5.34
CA ASP A 56 -33.81 27.39 -4.97
C ASP A 56 -33.39 26.34 -3.92
N LYS A 57 -33.92 26.49 -2.70
CA LYS A 57 -33.56 25.66 -1.54
C LYS A 57 -33.83 24.17 -1.74
N GLU A 58 -34.82 23.79 -2.54
CA GLU A 58 -35.13 22.38 -2.75
C GLU A 58 -34.06 21.70 -3.64
N ASN A 59 -33.46 22.46 -4.56
CA ASN A 59 -32.43 22.01 -5.49
C ASN A 59 -30.99 22.29 -5.04
N LEU A 60 -30.80 23.08 -3.98
CA LEU A 60 -29.50 23.45 -3.44
C LEU A 60 -28.92 22.41 -2.47
N ARG A 61 -27.63 22.11 -2.61
CA ARG A 61 -26.86 21.31 -1.65
C ARG A 61 -25.55 22.02 -1.29
N ILE A 62 -25.34 22.26 0.01
CA ILE A 62 -24.20 23.00 0.55
C ILE A 62 -23.28 22.05 1.34
N PHE A 63 -22.01 21.97 0.93
CA PHE A 63 -21.00 21.16 1.62
C PHE A 63 -20.02 22.04 2.39
N ILE A 64 -20.02 21.94 3.72
CA ILE A 64 -19.15 22.76 4.56
C ILE A 64 -17.79 22.09 4.70
N ALA A 65 -16.81 22.63 3.97
CA ALA A 65 -15.42 22.19 3.92
C ALA A 65 -14.51 23.07 4.80
N SER A 66 -14.96 23.39 6.02
CA SER A 66 -14.27 24.29 6.94
C SER A 66 -14.30 23.78 8.37
N MET A 67 -13.17 23.90 9.07
CA MET A 67 -13.06 23.61 10.51
C MET A 67 -13.98 24.50 11.36
N TYR A 68 -14.47 25.61 10.80
CA TYR A 68 -15.45 26.52 11.43
C TYR A 68 -16.90 26.07 11.20
N PHE A 69 -17.17 24.77 11.23
CA PHE A 69 -18.51 24.22 10.95
C PHE A 69 -19.59 24.80 11.87
N GLY A 70 -19.32 24.98 13.17
CA GLY A 70 -20.29 25.53 14.14
C GLY A 70 -20.81 26.91 13.72
N PRO A 71 -19.94 27.93 13.63
CA PRO A 71 -20.33 29.27 13.17
C PRO A 71 -21.02 29.30 11.80
N ILE A 72 -20.54 28.51 10.85
CA ILE A 72 -21.13 28.43 9.49
C ILE A 72 -22.52 27.77 9.54
N SER A 73 -22.71 26.75 10.38
CA SER A 73 -23.99 26.10 10.59
C SER A 73 -25.01 27.07 11.18
N ASP A 74 -24.61 27.88 12.17
CA ASP A 74 -25.49 28.87 12.78
C ASP A 74 -25.90 29.95 11.76
N GLN A 75 -24.94 30.44 10.96
CA GLN A 75 -25.20 31.35 9.85
C GLN A 75 -26.22 30.78 8.85
N LEU A 76 -26.03 29.53 8.42
CA LEU A 76 -26.93 28.86 7.47
C LEU A 76 -28.32 28.63 8.07
N ASN A 77 -28.42 28.31 9.37
CA ASN A 77 -29.69 28.21 10.08
C ASN A 77 -30.43 29.55 10.11
N CYS A 78 -29.73 30.66 10.38
CA CYS A 78 -30.30 32.02 10.32
C CYS A 78 -30.79 32.39 8.91
N MET A 79 -30.12 31.91 7.86
CA MET A 79 -30.53 32.06 6.46
C MET A 79 -31.70 31.12 6.07
N GLY A 80 -32.20 30.33 7.02
CA GLY A 80 -33.30 29.39 6.83
C GLY A 80 -32.91 28.14 6.07
N PHE A 81 -31.64 27.75 6.07
CA PHE A 81 -31.20 26.42 5.66
C PHE A 81 -31.28 25.45 6.85
N LYS A 82 -31.24 24.15 6.58
CA LYS A 82 -31.46 23.11 7.59
C LYS A 82 -30.36 22.06 7.48
N ASN A 83 -29.71 21.75 8.60
CA ASN A 83 -28.69 20.71 8.67
C ASN A 83 -29.29 19.37 8.21
N LYS A 84 -28.52 18.60 7.44
CA LYS A 84 -28.92 17.31 6.86
C LYS A 84 -30.06 17.37 5.82
N LYS A 85 -30.61 18.56 5.53
CA LYS A 85 -31.55 18.77 4.41
C LYS A 85 -30.89 19.59 3.30
N HIS A 86 -30.36 20.77 3.66
CA HIS A 86 -29.77 21.71 2.71
C HIS A 86 -28.24 21.74 2.81
N TYR A 87 -27.67 21.53 4.01
CA TYR A 87 -26.23 21.60 4.23
C TYR A 87 -25.66 20.47 5.09
N PHE A 88 -24.37 20.16 4.88
CA PHE A 88 -23.70 18.98 5.45
C PHE A 88 -22.27 19.29 5.90
N ASN A 89 -21.87 18.81 7.08
CA ASN A 89 -20.47 18.87 7.53
C ASN A 89 -19.66 17.77 6.85
N ILE A 90 -18.63 18.14 6.10
CA ILE A 90 -17.80 17.17 5.40
C ILE A 90 -16.36 17.08 5.94
N ILE A 91 -15.98 17.93 6.90
CA ILE A 91 -14.64 17.91 7.52
C ILE A 91 -14.29 16.58 8.18
N PRO A 92 -15.17 15.92 8.97
CA PRO A 92 -14.87 14.61 9.55
C PRO A 92 -14.62 13.53 8.49
N TYR A 93 -15.10 13.77 7.27
CA TYR A 93 -14.99 12.88 6.13
C TYR A 93 -13.90 13.33 5.17
N TYR A 94 -13.20 14.43 5.43
CA TYR A 94 -12.16 14.95 4.53
C TYR A 94 -10.99 13.97 4.37
N ALA A 95 -10.56 13.32 5.46
CA ALA A 95 -9.57 12.24 5.40
C ALA A 95 -10.06 11.05 4.55
N ILE A 96 -11.36 10.77 4.60
CA ILE A 96 -12.01 9.68 3.86
C ILE A 96 -12.26 10.08 2.40
N LEU A 97 -12.56 11.34 2.11
CA LEU A 97 -12.73 11.89 0.77
C LEU A 97 -11.38 11.98 0.05
N LYS A 98 -10.29 12.23 0.78
CA LYS A 98 -8.92 12.08 0.30
C LYS A 98 -8.60 10.62 -0.07
N GLU A 99 -9.04 9.65 0.74
CA GLU A 99 -8.99 8.22 0.40
C GLU A 99 -9.96 7.82 -0.72
N LEU A 100 -11.12 8.45 -0.85
CA LEU A 100 -12.08 8.17 -1.93
C LEU A 100 -11.61 8.80 -3.25
N THR A 101 -10.85 9.89 -3.23
CA THR A 101 -10.15 10.41 -4.41
C THR A 101 -9.15 9.36 -4.91
N PHE A 102 -8.44 8.75 -3.95
CA PHE A 102 -7.55 7.63 -4.20
C PHE A 102 -8.30 6.40 -4.76
N LEU A 103 -9.53 6.15 -4.29
CA LEU A 103 -10.39 5.06 -4.79
C LEU A 103 -11.08 5.36 -6.14
N SER A 104 -11.44 6.62 -6.45
CA SER A 104 -12.00 6.99 -7.76
C SER A 104 -10.97 6.88 -8.90
N MET A 105 -9.68 6.97 -8.56
CA MET A 105 -8.60 6.63 -9.48
C MET A 105 -8.38 5.11 -9.59
N ILE A 106 -8.90 4.33 -8.64
CA ILE A 106 -8.93 2.85 -8.65
C ILE A 106 -10.19 2.32 -9.36
N ASP A 107 -11.23 3.12 -9.61
CA ASP A 107 -12.39 2.73 -10.44
C ASP A 107 -12.05 2.46 -11.92
N ALA A 108 -10.81 2.68 -12.34
CA ALA A 108 -10.20 2.00 -13.50
C ALA A 108 -9.93 0.49 -13.28
N GLY A 109 -10.47 -0.10 -12.21
CA GLY A 109 -10.45 -1.53 -11.87
C GLY A 109 -9.79 -1.86 -10.52
N VAL A 110 -10.57 -1.83 -9.42
CA VAL A 110 -11.13 -3.02 -8.73
C VAL A 110 -11.47 -2.73 -7.26
N GLU A 111 -12.63 -3.27 -6.86
CA GLU A 111 -13.25 -3.40 -5.53
C GLU A 111 -12.28 -3.78 -4.38
N ASP A 112 -12.20 -2.97 -3.32
CA ASP A 112 -12.99 -3.18 -2.10
C ASP A 112 -12.72 -2.07 -1.07
N ILE A 113 -13.80 -1.57 -0.49
CA ILE A 113 -13.88 -0.40 0.38
C ILE A 113 -13.85 -0.86 1.83
N SER A 114 -12.96 -0.29 2.65
CA SER A 114 -12.86 -0.56 4.09
C SER A 114 -14.22 -0.37 4.81
N GLU A 115 -14.47 -1.03 5.96
CA GLU A 115 -15.75 -0.88 6.69
C GLU A 115 -16.09 0.59 7.06
N LYS A 116 -15.06 1.41 7.24
CA LYS A 116 -15.15 2.88 7.44
C LYS A 116 -15.53 3.61 6.15
N GLY A 117 -15.02 3.16 5.02
CA GLY A 117 -15.45 3.56 3.69
C GLY A 117 -16.88 3.08 3.36
N ARG A 118 -17.29 1.87 3.76
CA ARG A 118 -18.66 1.35 3.55
C ARG A 118 -19.70 2.08 4.40
N LYS A 119 -19.33 2.58 5.59
CA LYS A 119 -20.18 3.48 6.41
C LYS A 119 -20.26 4.88 5.78
N SER A 120 -19.17 5.34 5.17
CA SER A 120 -19.10 6.63 4.47
C SER A 120 -19.82 6.62 3.12
N ILE A 121 -19.73 5.54 2.34
CA ILE A 121 -20.47 5.34 1.10
C ILE A 121 -21.97 5.21 1.39
N ARG A 122 -22.37 4.46 2.42
CA ARG A 122 -23.77 4.43 2.88
C ARG A 122 -24.29 5.80 3.34
N LEU A 123 -23.40 6.69 3.79
CA LEU A 123 -23.75 8.05 4.14
C LEU A 123 -23.84 8.96 2.90
N ILE A 124 -22.88 8.86 1.96
CA ILE A 124 -22.87 9.56 0.65
C ILE A 124 -24.08 9.15 -0.21
N ASP A 125 -24.48 7.88 -0.13
CA ASP A 125 -25.68 7.29 -0.73
C ASP A 125 -26.96 7.89 -0.12
N ARG A 126 -27.04 7.95 1.22
CA ARG A 126 -28.13 8.65 1.94
C ARG A 126 -28.21 10.15 1.64
N LEU A 127 -27.11 10.76 1.22
CA LEU A 127 -27.02 12.17 0.81
C LEU A 127 -27.38 12.38 -0.67
N GLY A 128 -27.63 11.30 -1.44
CA GLY A 128 -28.09 11.34 -2.82
C GLY A 128 -27.02 11.73 -3.85
N LEU A 129 -25.74 11.53 -3.53
CA LEU A 129 -24.61 11.95 -4.37
C LEU A 129 -24.12 10.88 -5.35
N ILE A 130 -24.52 9.61 -5.14
CA ILE A 130 -24.08 8.47 -5.94
C ILE A 130 -24.79 8.41 -7.30
N SER A 131 -26.08 8.74 -7.35
CA SER A 131 -26.91 8.67 -8.57
C SER A 131 -26.50 9.65 -9.68
N GLU A 132 -25.59 10.58 -9.41
CA GLU A 132 -25.17 11.62 -10.36
C GLU A 132 -23.76 11.42 -10.91
N ILE A 133 -23.03 10.38 -10.48
CA ILE A 133 -21.63 10.07 -10.88
C ILE A 133 -21.57 8.98 -11.99
N GLN A 134 -22.57 8.88 -12.87
CA GLN A 134 -22.67 7.77 -13.86
C GLN A 134 -21.37 7.46 -14.64
N GLU A 135 -20.93 6.20 -14.55
CA GLU A 135 -20.04 5.53 -15.53
C GLU A 135 -20.75 4.26 -16.06
N GLU A 136 -21.49 4.44 -17.15
CA GLU A 136 -22.49 3.49 -17.68
C GLU A 136 -21.93 2.50 -18.72
N VAL A 137 -20.62 2.22 -18.74
CA VAL A 137 -20.00 1.30 -19.71
C VAL A 137 -19.35 0.08 -19.04
N LEU A 138 -18.99 0.16 -17.76
CA LEU A 138 -18.43 -0.98 -17.02
C LEU A 138 -19.52 -1.86 -16.38
N TYR A 139 -20.65 -1.25 -15.99
CA TYR A 139 -21.73 -1.95 -15.29
C TYR A 139 -22.52 -2.91 -16.20
N ARG A 140 -22.81 -2.56 -17.46
CA ARG A 140 -23.63 -3.41 -18.36
C ARG A 140 -22.93 -4.71 -18.78
N GLN A 141 -21.60 -4.75 -18.85
CA GLN A 141 -20.87 -5.99 -19.17
C GLN A 141 -20.80 -6.96 -17.98
N VAL A 142 -20.95 -6.44 -16.76
CA VAL A 142 -21.02 -7.23 -15.52
C VAL A 142 -22.47 -7.65 -15.24
N GLU A 143 -23.44 -6.78 -15.48
CA GLU A 143 -24.87 -7.03 -15.25
C GLU A 143 -25.43 -8.15 -16.16
N ASP A 144 -25.03 -8.22 -17.44
CA ASP A 144 -25.42 -9.31 -18.34
C ASP A 144 -24.83 -10.68 -17.93
N ARG A 145 -23.74 -10.71 -17.16
CA ARG A 145 -23.15 -11.95 -16.60
C ARG A 145 -23.70 -12.31 -15.22
N VAL A 146 -24.17 -11.33 -14.45
CA VAL A 146 -24.74 -11.52 -13.11
C VAL A 146 -26.23 -11.88 -13.18
N LEU A 147 -26.98 -11.35 -14.15
CA LEU A 147 -28.41 -11.67 -14.32
C LEU A 147 -28.67 -13.09 -14.84
N GLY A 148 -27.66 -13.77 -15.41
CA GLY A 148 -27.73 -15.19 -15.76
C GLY A 148 -27.52 -16.16 -14.58
N LEU A 149 -27.24 -15.65 -13.38
CA LEU A 149 -26.90 -16.44 -12.18
C LEU A 149 -27.96 -16.41 -11.07
N LEU A 150 -29.12 -15.79 -11.31
CA LEU A 150 -30.23 -15.73 -10.35
C LEU A 150 -31.35 -16.70 -10.75
N ASP A 151 -31.22 -17.98 -10.37
CA ASP A 151 -32.37 -18.90 -10.21
C ASP A 151 -32.85 -18.83 -8.73
N PRO A 152 -34.14 -18.57 -8.43
CA PRO A 152 -34.60 -18.15 -7.11
C PRO A 152 -34.76 -19.23 -6.02
N GLU A 153 -34.36 -20.49 -6.23
CA GLU A 153 -34.68 -21.60 -5.30
C GLU A 153 -33.54 -22.14 -4.42
N ALA A 154 -32.46 -21.39 -4.15
CA ALA A 154 -31.40 -21.85 -3.24
C ALA A 154 -31.57 -21.36 -1.78
N PRO A 155 -31.74 -22.25 -0.76
CA PRO A 155 -31.97 -21.85 0.63
C PRO A 155 -30.71 -21.46 1.43
N GLU A 156 -30.68 -20.19 1.86
CA GLU A 156 -30.26 -19.54 3.12
C GLU A 156 -29.17 -20.05 4.10
N HIS A 157 -28.26 -20.99 3.79
CA HIS A 157 -27.14 -21.25 4.73
C HIS A 157 -25.79 -21.73 4.13
N TRP A 158 -25.48 -21.43 2.87
CA TRP A 158 -24.33 -22.07 2.19
C TRP A 158 -23.29 -21.17 1.49
N VAL A 159 -23.09 -19.90 1.89
CA VAL A 159 -22.02 -19.06 1.30
C VAL A 159 -20.95 -18.60 2.31
N HIS A 160 -21.15 -18.79 3.60
CA HIS A 160 -20.30 -18.18 4.63
C HIS A 160 -19.00 -18.93 4.97
N SER A 161 -18.50 -19.87 4.16
CA SER A 161 -17.33 -20.68 4.58
C SER A 161 -16.21 -20.89 3.55
N LEU A 162 -16.37 -20.52 2.28
CA LEU A 162 -15.24 -20.47 1.31
C LEU A 162 -14.62 -19.07 1.21
N GLN A 163 -15.42 -18.03 1.44
CA GLN A 163 -15.00 -16.63 1.34
C GLN A 163 -14.06 -16.22 2.47
N TYR A 164 -14.26 -16.79 3.67
CA TYR A 164 -13.38 -16.61 4.84
C TYR A 164 -12.00 -17.27 4.68
N TRP A 165 -11.87 -18.27 3.81
CA TRP A 165 -10.58 -18.90 3.50
C TRP A 165 -9.77 -18.07 2.48
N PHE A 166 -10.46 -17.38 1.57
CA PHE A 166 -9.91 -16.31 0.73
C PHE A 166 -9.42 -15.13 1.59
N GLU A 167 -10.13 -14.82 2.70
CA GLU A 167 -9.77 -13.80 3.69
C GLU A 167 -8.52 -14.15 4.52
N GLN A 168 -7.91 -15.35 4.42
CA GLN A 168 -6.71 -15.71 5.21
C GLN A 168 -5.42 -15.92 4.44
N LEU A 169 -5.44 -16.04 3.11
CA LEU A 169 -4.29 -15.59 2.31
C LEU A 169 -4.08 -14.07 2.44
N PHE A 170 -5.08 -13.36 3.00
CA PHE A 170 -5.10 -11.94 3.32
C PHE A 170 -5.68 -11.63 4.72
N LYS A 171 -4.97 -12.01 5.81
CA LYS A 171 -5.06 -11.41 7.15
C LYS A 171 -6.43 -11.29 7.86
N VAL A 172 -6.78 -12.26 8.70
CA VAL A 172 -7.47 -12.08 9.99
C VAL A 172 -7.09 -13.20 10.96
N LYS A 173 -6.52 -12.82 12.10
CA LYS A 173 -6.37 -13.66 13.29
C LYS A 173 -7.48 -14.71 13.47
N ILE A 174 -7.05 -15.97 13.64
CA ILE A 174 -7.81 -17.03 14.30
C ILE A 174 -8.29 -16.50 15.65
N ARG A 175 -9.57 -16.16 15.74
CA ARG A 175 -10.22 -15.81 17.01
C ARG A 175 -11.61 -16.45 17.08
N TRP A 176 -11.70 -17.77 16.87
CA TRP A 176 -12.92 -18.58 17.08
C TRP A 176 -12.61 -20.05 17.41
N LEU A 177 -11.57 -20.32 18.21
CA LEU A 177 -11.27 -21.68 18.70
C LEU A 177 -11.21 -21.80 20.23
N SER A 178 -11.70 -20.81 20.96
CA SER A 178 -12.09 -20.98 22.36
C SER A 178 -13.59 -20.78 22.45
N LEU A 179 -14.37 -21.87 22.46
CA LEU A 179 -15.56 -21.93 23.32
C LEU A 179 -16.18 -23.32 23.56
N ASP A 180 -15.81 -24.42 22.90
CA ASP A 180 -16.44 -25.73 23.22
C ASP A 180 -15.49 -26.95 23.23
N VAL A 181 -14.24 -26.77 23.67
CA VAL A 181 -13.41 -27.91 24.12
C VAL A 181 -13.19 -27.85 25.62
N LEU A 182 -14.31 -27.81 26.33
CA LEU A 182 -14.44 -28.37 27.66
C LEU A 182 -15.66 -29.29 27.63
N ASN A 183 -15.49 -30.50 27.10
CA ASN A 183 -15.81 -31.70 27.85
C ASN A 183 -15.33 -32.97 27.15
N GLU A 184 -14.66 -33.77 27.95
CA GLU A 184 -14.13 -35.09 27.65
C GLU A 184 -15.24 -36.06 27.21
N ASN A 185 -14.84 -37.07 26.41
CA ASN A 185 -15.61 -38.25 26.01
C ASN A 185 -16.62 -38.10 24.87
N ASN A 186 -16.13 -38.12 23.61
CA ASN A 186 -16.65 -39.00 22.53
C ASN A 186 -16.01 -38.72 21.16
N LEU A 187 -14.71 -38.98 21.04
CA LEU A 187 -14.05 -39.20 19.75
C LEU A 187 -14.32 -40.64 19.30
N LYS A 188 -15.41 -40.87 18.53
CA LYS A 188 -15.50 -42.02 17.58
C LYS A 188 -16.69 -42.12 16.62
N TYR A 189 -17.70 -41.23 16.62
CA TYR A 189 -18.95 -41.54 15.89
C TYR A 189 -19.40 -40.66 14.71
N ASN A 190 -18.63 -39.66 14.24
CA ASN A 190 -19.12 -38.78 13.17
C ASN A 190 -18.30 -38.72 11.87
N ALA A 191 -17.29 -39.59 11.68
CA ALA A 191 -16.57 -39.67 10.40
C ALA A 191 -17.31 -40.48 9.30
N TRP A 192 -18.35 -41.27 9.65
CA TRP A 192 -18.99 -42.20 8.72
C TRP A 192 -20.29 -41.70 8.08
N LYS A 193 -20.91 -40.65 8.64
CA LYS A 193 -22.20 -40.12 8.14
C LYS A 193 -22.05 -39.10 7.00
N TYR A 194 -20.86 -38.53 6.80
CA TYR A 194 -20.58 -37.55 5.74
C TYR A 194 -20.21 -38.16 4.38
N LYS A 195 -20.10 -39.50 4.28
CA LYS A 195 -19.68 -40.18 3.05
C LYS A 195 -20.83 -40.53 2.09
N LYS A 196 -22.11 -40.33 2.45
CA LYS A 196 -23.25 -40.88 1.68
C LYS A 196 -24.36 -39.90 1.28
N THR A 197 -24.26 -38.62 1.60
CA THR A 197 -25.31 -37.62 1.24
C THR A 197 -24.81 -36.43 0.42
N GLY A 198 -23.48 -36.25 0.26
CA GLY A 198 -22.92 -35.19 -0.58
C GLY A 198 -22.61 -35.59 -2.03
N TYR A 199 -22.28 -36.87 -2.27
CA TYR A 199 -21.77 -37.31 -3.59
C TYR A 199 -22.84 -37.49 -4.67
N SER A 200 -24.08 -37.80 -4.29
CA SER A 200 -25.14 -38.15 -5.25
C SER A 200 -26.03 -36.99 -5.69
N ARG A 201 -25.90 -35.79 -5.08
CA ARG A 201 -26.69 -34.61 -5.45
C ARG A 201 -25.91 -33.55 -6.24
N LEU A 202 -24.60 -33.73 -6.43
CA LEU A 202 -23.72 -32.79 -7.14
C LEU A 202 -23.31 -33.25 -8.55
N MET A 203 -23.77 -34.43 -9.01
CA MET A 203 -23.64 -34.85 -10.42
C MET A 203 -24.67 -34.20 -11.36
N TYR A 204 -25.35 -33.15 -10.92
CA TYR A 204 -26.26 -32.34 -11.73
C TYR A 204 -25.76 -30.89 -11.83
N LEU A 205 -24.47 -30.72 -12.09
CA LEU A 205 -23.93 -29.47 -12.62
C LEU A 205 -23.30 -29.80 -13.97
N GLY A 206 -23.91 -29.25 -15.01
CA GLY A 206 -23.67 -29.57 -16.41
C GLY A 206 -22.23 -29.37 -16.87
N ASN A 207 -21.94 -30.03 -17.99
CA ASN A 207 -20.69 -30.08 -18.74
C ASN A 207 -19.84 -28.79 -18.67
N SER A 208 -18.89 -28.77 -17.75
CA SER A 208 -17.59 -28.12 -17.94
C SER A 208 -16.58 -28.88 -17.08
N SER A 209 -15.88 -29.84 -17.68
CA SER A 209 -14.86 -30.68 -17.05
C SER A 209 -13.80 -29.88 -16.28
N ASP A 210 -13.58 -28.63 -16.68
CA ASP A 210 -12.55 -27.76 -16.10
C ASP A 210 -12.91 -27.29 -14.68
N ARG A 211 -14.19 -27.00 -14.41
CA ARG A 211 -14.63 -26.50 -13.09
C ARG A 211 -14.65 -27.60 -12.02
N VAL A 212 -14.95 -28.83 -12.43
CA VAL A 212 -14.88 -30.00 -11.54
C VAL A 212 -13.42 -30.34 -11.23
N MET A 213 -12.51 -30.20 -12.19
CA MET A 213 -11.08 -30.40 -11.95
C MET A 213 -10.46 -29.31 -11.07
N ASP A 214 -10.89 -28.06 -11.21
CA ASP A 214 -10.43 -26.97 -10.33
C ASP A 214 -10.94 -27.13 -8.90
N PHE A 215 -12.16 -27.66 -8.73
CA PHE A 215 -12.70 -27.99 -7.40
C PHE A 215 -12.03 -29.23 -6.78
N ILE A 216 -11.71 -30.27 -7.55
CA ILE A 216 -10.97 -31.45 -7.06
C ILE A 216 -9.55 -31.03 -6.62
N LYS A 217 -8.85 -30.20 -7.42
CA LYS A 217 -7.54 -29.64 -7.03
C LYS A 217 -7.62 -28.77 -5.78
N TYR A 218 -8.69 -27.98 -5.65
CA TYR A 218 -8.97 -27.15 -4.47
C TYR A 218 -9.23 -27.99 -3.21
N PHE A 219 -9.97 -29.09 -3.36
CA PHE A 219 -10.25 -30.02 -2.25
C PHE A 219 -9.01 -30.83 -1.85
N ASP A 220 -8.16 -31.20 -2.81
CA ASP A 220 -6.86 -31.82 -2.53
C ASP A 220 -5.92 -30.85 -1.79
N CYS A 221 -5.92 -29.56 -2.14
CA CYS A 221 -5.18 -28.52 -1.40
C CYS A 221 -5.70 -28.40 0.04
N PHE A 222 -7.02 -28.32 0.23
CA PHE A 222 -7.64 -28.20 1.56
C PHE A 222 -7.47 -29.45 2.43
N TYR A 223 -7.49 -30.64 1.81
CA TYR A 223 -7.26 -31.91 2.50
C TYR A 223 -5.77 -32.07 2.85
N ALA A 224 -4.86 -31.67 1.97
CA ALA A 224 -3.42 -31.63 2.23
C ALA A 224 -3.08 -30.67 3.39
N ILE A 225 -3.67 -29.47 3.42
CA ILE A 225 -3.53 -28.50 4.53
C ILE A 225 -3.88 -29.14 5.89
N ASN A 226 -4.94 -29.94 5.96
CA ASN A 226 -5.41 -30.53 7.21
C ASN A 226 -4.73 -31.86 7.58
N THR A 227 -3.86 -32.38 6.71
CA THR A 227 -3.18 -33.67 6.91
C THR A 227 -1.66 -33.56 6.91
N LEU A 228 -1.09 -32.42 6.50
CA LEU A 228 0.34 -32.15 6.55
C LEU A 228 0.76 -31.73 7.96
N GLU A 229 1.69 -32.49 8.55
CA GLU A 229 2.40 -32.07 9.76
C GLU A 229 3.15 -30.74 9.50
N LEU A 230 3.20 -29.87 10.50
CA LEU A 230 3.83 -28.52 10.51
C LEU A 230 5.29 -28.43 9.99
N ASN A 231 5.92 -29.57 9.72
CA ASN A 231 7.35 -29.67 9.42
C ASN A 231 7.74 -29.24 7.99
N ASP A 232 6.80 -28.80 7.14
CA ASP A 232 7.14 -28.46 5.74
C ASP A 232 6.48 -27.17 5.19
N LYS A 233 6.42 -26.13 6.04
CA LYS A 233 5.90 -24.78 5.68
C LYS A 233 6.53 -24.18 4.40
N LYS A 234 7.80 -24.52 4.13
CA LYS A 234 8.54 -24.10 2.92
C LYS A 234 7.90 -24.68 1.65
N ASN A 235 7.68 -25.99 1.62
CA ASN A 235 7.09 -26.67 0.47
C ASN A 235 5.67 -26.18 0.17
N TRP A 236 4.92 -25.78 1.20
CA TRP A 236 3.58 -25.22 1.02
C TRP A 236 3.56 -23.84 0.35
N ILE A 237 4.40 -22.90 0.80
CA ILE A 237 4.42 -21.56 0.21
C ILE A 237 4.91 -21.62 -1.24
N ASP A 238 5.92 -22.44 -1.51
CA ASP A 238 6.38 -22.68 -2.89
C ASP A 238 5.27 -23.24 -3.77
N TYR A 239 4.50 -24.21 -3.27
CA TYR A 239 3.35 -24.79 -3.96
C TYR A 239 2.24 -23.75 -4.25
N MET A 240 1.95 -22.86 -3.30
CA MET A 240 0.96 -21.79 -3.49
C MET A 240 1.37 -20.79 -4.59
N TYR A 241 2.66 -20.41 -4.65
CA TYR A 241 3.18 -19.61 -5.75
C TYR A 241 3.11 -20.37 -7.09
N GLU A 242 3.37 -21.69 -7.10
CA GLU A 242 3.24 -22.51 -8.30
C GLU A 242 1.79 -22.54 -8.82
N ILE A 243 0.81 -22.74 -7.94
CA ILE A 243 -0.62 -22.67 -8.30
C ILE A 243 -0.97 -21.29 -8.84
N ALA A 244 -0.59 -20.21 -8.14
CA ALA A 244 -0.90 -18.85 -8.57
C ALA A 244 -0.31 -18.55 -9.96
N ASN A 245 0.89 -19.06 -10.25
CA ASN A 245 1.52 -18.95 -11.56
C ASN A 245 0.78 -19.75 -12.63
N LYS A 246 0.33 -20.98 -12.33
CA LYS A 246 -0.50 -21.79 -13.24
C LYS A 246 -1.86 -21.14 -13.54
N LEU A 247 -2.39 -20.35 -12.61
CA LEU A 247 -3.62 -19.56 -12.77
C LEU A 247 -3.41 -18.22 -13.50
N GLY A 248 -2.18 -17.92 -13.93
CA GLY A 248 -1.87 -16.71 -14.69
C GLY A 248 -1.70 -15.44 -13.85
N LEU A 249 -1.66 -15.54 -12.51
CA LEU A 249 -1.46 -14.38 -11.62
C LEU A 249 0.01 -13.91 -11.60
N ALA A 250 0.95 -14.79 -11.99
CA ALA A 250 2.36 -14.49 -12.21
C ALA A 250 3.10 -13.79 -11.04
N TYR A 251 2.69 -14.04 -9.79
CA TYR A 251 3.34 -13.44 -8.62
C TYR A 251 4.80 -13.85 -8.51
N LYS A 252 5.65 -12.83 -8.39
CA LYS A 252 7.08 -12.97 -8.09
C LYS A 252 7.33 -13.05 -6.60
N LYS A 253 8.35 -13.82 -6.20
CA LYS A 253 8.73 -13.99 -4.80
C LYS A 253 9.57 -12.81 -4.32
N ILE A 254 9.13 -12.14 -3.26
CA ILE A 254 9.87 -11.02 -2.63
C ILE A 254 10.39 -11.47 -1.27
N SER A 255 11.70 -11.37 -1.08
CA SER A 255 12.33 -11.48 0.24
C SER A 255 12.44 -10.09 0.85
N VAL A 256 11.86 -9.93 2.04
CA VAL A 256 11.96 -8.68 2.81
C VAL A 256 13.05 -8.83 3.85
N ILE A 257 14.07 -7.99 3.78
CA ILE A 257 15.21 -7.99 4.70
C ILE A 257 15.01 -6.84 5.67
N VAL A 258 14.97 -7.12 6.97
CA VAL A 258 14.77 -6.13 8.02
C VAL A 258 16.04 -6.04 8.86
N PRO A 259 17.01 -5.18 8.50
CA PRO A 259 18.17 -4.91 9.36
C PRO A 259 17.73 -4.11 10.59
N ASN A 260 18.24 -4.49 11.75
CA ASN A 260 17.85 -3.91 13.02
C ASN A 260 19.05 -3.77 13.98
N TYR A 261 19.15 -2.61 14.63
CA TYR A 261 20.05 -2.38 15.76
C TYR A 261 19.46 -1.30 16.68
N ASN A 262 18.96 -1.71 17.84
CA ASN A 262 18.37 -0.82 18.86
C ASN A 262 17.17 0.03 18.38
N TYR A 263 16.19 -0.58 17.72
CA TYR A 263 15.01 0.09 17.16
C TYR A 263 13.67 -0.42 17.73
N GLU A 264 13.65 -0.94 18.97
CA GLU A 264 12.46 -1.50 19.61
C GLU A 264 11.21 -0.61 19.47
N GLN A 265 11.39 0.71 19.58
CA GLN A 265 10.34 1.73 19.55
C GLN A 265 9.60 1.81 18.21
N TYR A 266 10.23 1.41 17.10
CA TYR A 266 9.65 1.54 15.75
C TYR A 266 9.38 0.18 15.11
N LEU A 267 10.09 -0.86 15.56
CA LEU A 267 10.09 -2.18 14.95
C LEU A 267 8.69 -2.79 14.82
N SER A 268 7.83 -2.62 15.84
CA SER A 268 6.45 -3.11 15.80
C SER A 268 5.66 -2.54 14.62
N LYS A 269 5.80 -1.25 14.32
CA LYS A 269 5.11 -0.61 13.20
C LYS A 269 5.72 -1.05 11.87
N ARG A 270 7.05 -1.17 11.81
CA ARG A 270 7.74 -1.65 10.61
C ARG A 270 7.30 -3.05 10.22
N LEU A 271 7.41 -4.02 11.12
CA LEU A 271 7.01 -5.41 10.88
C LEU A 271 5.52 -5.50 10.51
N ARG A 272 4.66 -4.74 11.21
CA ARG A 272 3.25 -4.63 10.84
C ARG A 272 3.07 -4.09 9.42
N SER A 273 3.83 -3.10 8.97
CA SER A 273 3.73 -2.57 7.60
C SER A 273 4.12 -3.59 6.53
N ILE A 274 5.04 -4.51 6.84
CA ILE A 274 5.51 -5.58 5.95
C ILE A 274 4.46 -6.69 5.85
N VAL A 275 4.02 -7.25 6.98
CA VAL A 275 2.97 -8.29 6.98
C VAL A 275 1.65 -7.73 6.45
N ASN A 276 1.50 -6.40 6.45
CA ASN A 276 0.33 -5.73 5.93
C ASN A 276 0.33 -5.43 4.43
N GLN A 277 1.37 -5.78 3.69
CA GLN A 277 1.40 -5.56 2.25
C GLN A 277 0.29 -6.34 1.52
N TYR A 278 -0.29 -5.72 0.49
CA TYR A 278 -1.27 -6.37 -0.38
C TYR A 278 -0.61 -7.25 -1.44
N TYR A 279 0.67 -7.03 -1.72
CA TYR A 279 1.44 -7.97 -2.50
C TYR A 279 1.95 -9.08 -1.57
N PRO A 280 1.81 -10.37 -1.92
CA PRO A 280 2.23 -11.46 -1.06
C PRO A 280 3.75 -11.42 -0.85
N VAL A 281 4.16 -11.27 0.41
CA VAL A 281 5.57 -11.33 0.83
C VAL A 281 5.94 -12.80 1.00
N TYR A 282 6.91 -13.26 0.20
CA TYR A 282 7.33 -14.66 0.19
C TYR A 282 8.04 -15.04 1.49
N GLU A 283 8.95 -14.18 1.95
CA GLU A 283 9.63 -14.37 3.23
C GLU A 283 10.07 -13.05 3.88
N ILE A 284 10.23 -13.10 5.20
CA ILE A 284 10.77 -12.01 6.02
C ILE A 284 12.04 -12.52 6.71
N ILE A 285 13.16 -11.83 6.48
CA ILE A 285 14.46 -12.10 7.07
C ILE A 285 14.77 -10.95 8.02
N PHE A 286 14.56 -11.17 9.31
CA PHE A 286 14.91 -10.21 10.35
C PHE A 286 16.36 -10.43 10.79
N LEU A 287 17.17 -9.39 10.69
CA LEU A 287 18.59 -9.40 11.03
C LEU A 287 18.82 -8.47 12.21
N ASP A 288 19.17 -9.03 13.36
CA ASP A 288 19.54 -8.24 14.53
C ASP A 288 21.06 -8.14 14.64
N ASP A 289 21.58 -6.91 14.70
CA ASP A 289 23.01 -6.64 14.77
C ASP A 289 23.51 -6.48 16.22
N ALA A 290 23.11 -7.43 17.08
CA ALA A 290 23.39 -7.47 18.51
C ALA A 290 22.77 -6.31 19.30
N SER A 291 21.46 -6.10 19.13
CA SER A 291 20.72 -5.09 19.91
C SER A 291 20.77 -5.37 21.40
N SER A 292 20.81 -4.31 22.20
CA SER A 292 20.73 -4.34 23.66
C SER A 292 19.34 -4.07 24.21
N ASP A 293 18.38 -3.82 23.32
CA ASP A 293 16.99 -3.48 23.60
C ASP A 293 16.04 -4.68 23.32
N ASP A 294 14.74 -4.48 23.43
CA ASP A 294 13.73 -5.54 23.27
C ASP A 294 13.43 -5.90 21.80
N SER A 295 14.21 -5.40 20.83
CA SER A 295 13.98 -5.62 19.40
C SER A 295 13.81 -7.11 19.02
N VAL A 296 14.69 -7.97 19.53
CA VAL A 296 14.65 -9.42 19.24
C VAL A 296 13.38 -10.07 19.78
N MET A 297 12.93 -9.66 20.97
CA MET A 297 11.70 -10.16 21.58
C MET A 297 10.49 -9.76 20.73
N ILE A 298 10.39 -8.49 20.36
CA ILE A 298 9.32 -7.95 19.51
C ILE A 298 9.26 -8.68 18.17
N ALA A 299 10.41 -8.91 17.52
CA ALA A 299 10.47 -9.64 16.25
C ALA A 299 9.98 -11.08 16.39
N ARG A 300 10.40 -11.79 17.44
CA ARG A 300 9.95 -13.18 17.71
C ARG A 300 8.43 -13.25 17.91
N GLU A 301 7.87 -12.32 18.68
CA GLU A 301 6.43 -12.28 18.96
C GLU A 301 5.60 -11.96 17.72
N LEU A 302 6.02 -10.99 16.90
CA LEU A 302 5.25 -10.59 15.71
C LEU A 302 5.39 -11.60 14.56
N LEU A 303 6.58 -12.18 14.37
CA LEU A 303 6.85 -13.08 13.26
C LEU A 303 6.37 -14.51 13.54
N CYS A 304 6.15 -14.92 14.79
CA CYS A 304 5.57 -16.23 15.08
C CYS A 304 4.12 -16.36 14.58
N GLU A 305 3.38 -15.25 14.53
CA GLU A 305 2.01 -15.19 13.99
C GLU A 305 1.98 -15.09 12.44
N TYR A 306 3.13 -14.90 11.78
CA TYR A 306 3.17 -14.71 10.33
C TYR A 306 3.03 -16.03 9.55
N VAL A 307 2.10 -16.07 8.60
CA VAL A 307 1.82 -17.25 7.78
C VAL A 307 2.92 -17.51 6.73
N GLY A 308 3.65 -16.48 6.29
CA GLY A 308 4.78 -16.64 5.36
C GLY A 308 6.05 -17.21 6.00
N LEU A 309 7.12 -17.33 5.21
CA LEU A 309 8.42 -17.79 5.72
C LEU A 309 9.08 -16.69 6.54
N THR A 310 9.67 -17.06 7.67
CA THR A 310 10.38 -16.13 8.55
C THR A 310 11.73 -16.69 8.92
N GLN A 311 12.74 -15.84 8.93
CA GLN A 311 14.07 -16.16 9.45
C GLN A 311 14.50 -15.04 10.39
N ILE A 312 14.97 -15.40 11.58
CA ILE A 312 15.53 -14.47 12.56
C ILE A 312 17.01 -14.82 12.69
N ILE A 313 17.88 -13.90 12.31
CA ILE A 313 19.33 -14.08 12.40
C ILE A 313 19.90 -13.02 13.32
N ILE A 314 20.44 -13.46 14.46
CA ILE A 314 21.01 -12.58 15.48
C ILE A 314 22.53 -12.66 15.36
N SER A 315 23.20 -11.51 15.34
CA SER A 315 24.66 -11.43 15.30
C SER A 315 25.22 -11.47 16.73
N ASP A 316 26.36 -12.13 16.93
CA ASP A 316 27.00 -12.24 18.25
C ASP A 316 27.55 -10.90 18.76
N ARG A 317 27.84 -9.99 17.83
CA ARG A 317 28.33 -8.62 18.09
C ARG A 317 27.88 -7.71 16.97
N ASN A 318 27.80 -6.41 17.27
CA ASN A 318 27.51 -5.39 16.28
C ASN A 318 28.57 -5.41 15.15
N SER A 319 28.09 -5.44 13.91
CA SER A 319 28.92 -5.58 12.71
C SER A 319 29.65 -4.28 12.31
N GLY A 320 29.21 -3.15 12.86
CA GLY A 320 29.73 -1.82 12.61
C GLY A 320 29.35 -1.22 11.25
N SER A 321 28.47 -1.88 10.48
CA SER A 321 27.95 -1.38 9.20
C SER A 321 26.63 -2.06 8.83
N VAL A 322 25.61 -1.25 8.50
CA VAL A 322 24.32 -1.75 8.00
C VAL A 322 24.48 -2.58 6.72
N PHE A 323 25.49 -2.26 5.89
CA PHE A 323 25.73 -2.93 4.61
C PHE A 323 26.25 -4.38 4.78
N LYS A 324 26.88 -4.70 5.91
CA LYS A 324 27.17 -6.10 6.26
C LYS A 324 25.89 -6.89 6.56
N GLN A 325 24.89 -6.24 7.16
CA GLN A 325 23.57 -6.86 7.35
C GLN A 325 22.84 -6.99 6.01
N TRP A 326 22.92 -5.99 5.12
CA TRP A 326 22.35 -6.10 3.77
C TRP A 326 22.90 -7.33 3.03
N LYS A 327 24.23 -7.49 2.95
CA LYS A 327 24.86 -8.67 2.34
C LYS A 327 24.34 -9.97 2.95
N LYS A 328 24.40 -10.10 4.27
CA LYS A 328 23.92 -11.27 5.02
C LYS A 328 22.46 -11.61 4.68
N GLY A 329 21.60 -10.60 4.57
CA GLY A 329 20.20 -10.77 4.21
C GLY A 329 19.99 -11.17 2.75
N ILE A 330 20.72 -10.54 1.82
CA ILE A 330 20.60 -10.83 0.38
C ILE A 330 21.11 -12.25 0.07
N GLU A 331 22.18 -12.69 0.72
CA GLU A 331 22.71 -14.05 0.61
C GLU A 331 21.73 -15.09 1.19
N ALA A 332 21.05 -14.76 2.30
CA ALA A 332 20.03 -15.63 2.90
C ALA A 332 18.69 -15.66 2.13
N ALA A 333 18.41 -14.63 1.35
CA ALA A 333 17.16 -14.51 0.58
C ALA A 333 17.00 -15.63 -0.45
N ARG A 334 15.76 -16.06 -0.67
CA ARG A 334 15.35 -17.09 -1.64
C ARG A 334 14.35 -16.56 -2.67
N GLY A 335 13.82 -15.37 -2.47
CA GLY A 335 12.97 -14.68 -3.44
C GLY A 335 13.75 -14.13 -4.62
N ASP A 336 13.04 -13.88 -5.72
CA ASP A 336 13.60 -13.32 -6.95
C ASP A 336 13.86 -11.81 -6.84
N TYR A 337 13.20 -11.16 -5.86
CA TYR A 337 13.26 -9.73 -5.60
C TYR A 337 13.57 -9.47 -4.13
N ILE A 338 14.31 -8.40 -3.89
CA ILE A 338 14.72 -7.95 -2.57
C ILE A 338 14.03 -6.63 -2.24
N TRP A 339 13.45 -6.55 -1.04
CA TRP A 339 13.07 -5.30 -0.42
C TRP A 339 13.85 -5.16 0.89
N ILE A 340 14.71 -4.15 0.98
CA ILE A 340 15.39 -3.83 2.22
C ILE A 340 14.51 -2.85 3.00
N ALA A 341 14.18 -3.25 4.21
CA ALA A 341 13.15 -2.65 5.02
C ALA A 341 13.71 -2.19 6.36
N GLU A 342 14.32 -1.00 6.38
CA GLU A 342 14.94 -0.42 7.58
C GLU A 342 13.95 -0.36 8.75
N ALA A 343 14.44 -0.64 9.97
CA ALA A 343 13.61 -0.93 11.13
C ALA A 343 12.80 0.28 11.67
N ASP A 344 13.23 1.50 11.37
CA ASP A 344 12.62 2.76 11.85
C ASP A 344 11.58 3.38 10.89
N ASP A 345 11.49 2.85 9.67
CA ASP A 345 10.54 3.29 8.66
C ASP A 345 9.18 2.55 8.74
N TYR A 346 8.27 2.90 7.84
CA TYR A 346 7.10 2.08 7.54
C TYR A 346 6.59 2.33 6.12
N ALA A 347 5.79 1.42 5.59
CA ALA A 347 5.29 1.52 4.21
C ALA A 347 3.77 1.41 4.13
N SER A 348 3.21 2.04 3.10
CA SER A 348 1.82 1.88 2.71
C SER A 348 1.55 0.42 2.27
N PRO A 349 0.38 -0.18 2.61
CA PRO A 349 0.02 -1.55 2.22
C PRO A 349 0.09 -1.85 0.72
N ILE A 350 -0.03 -0.83 -0.13
CA ILE A 350 -0.04 -0.96 -1.59
C ILE A 350 1.36 -0.88 -2.23
N MET A 351 2.39 -0.52 -1.46
CA MET A 351 3.70 -0.13 -2.01
C MET A 351 4.29 -1.24 -2.88
N LEU A 352 4.42 -2.46 -2.34
CA LEU A 352 4.97 -3.58 -3.09
C LEU A 352 4.11 -3.90 -4.31
N ARG A 353 2.78 -3.83 -4.21
CA ARG A 353 1.89 -4.09 -5.36
C ARG A 353 2.19 -3.13 -6.51
N LYS A 354 2.36 -1.84 -6.22
CA LYS A 354 2.64 -0.82 -7.24
C LYS A 354 4.04 -0.95 -7.83
N LEU A 355 5.07 -1.14 -7.00
CA LEU A 355 6.46 -1.31 -7.48
C LEU A 355 6.62 -2.59 -8.31
N MET A 356 5.92 -3.67 -7.95
CA MET A 356 6.01 -4.94 -8.69
C MET A 356 5.40 -4.92 -10.09
N LEU A 357 4.50 -3.97 -10.38
CA LEU A 357 3.95 -3.80 -11.72
C LEU A 357 5.04 -3.42 -12.73
N ALA A 358 6.04 -2.64 -12.32
CA ALA A 358 7.10 -2.19 -13.21
C ALA A 358 7.95 -3.37 -13.75
N PHE A 359 8.29 -4.32 -12.88
CA PHE A 359 9.02 -5.54 -13.26
C PHE A 359 8.22 -6.46 -14.20
N SER A 360 6.90 -6.35 -14.15
CA SER A 360 6.01 -7.09 -15.06
C SER A 360 5.87 -6.38 -16.42
N ALA A 361 5.95 -5.04 -16.41
CA ALA A 361 5.84 -4.21 -17.61
C ALA A 361 7.10 -4.26 -18.49
N ASP A 362 8.30 -4.30 -17.88
CA ASP A 362 9.56 -4.41 -18.60
C ASP A 362 10.54 -5.33 -17.86
N LYS A 363 10.94 -6.42 -18.54
CA LYS A 363 11.89 -7.42 -17.99
C LYS A 363 13.29 -6.86 -17.77
N LYS A 364 13.64 -5.73 -18.40
CA LYS A 364 14.90 -5.02 -18.19
C LYS A 364 14.91 -4.20 -16.90
N VAL A 365 13.77 -4.01 -16.23
CA VAL A 365 13.74 -3.32 -14.95
C VAL A 365 14.46 -4.17 -13.90
N VAL A 366 15.46 -3.57 -13.26
CA VAL A 366 16.28 -4.19 -12.21
C VAL A 366 16.09 -3.48 -10.86
N LEU A 367 15.56 -2.27 -10.88
CA LEU A 367 15.25 -1.46 -9.70
C LEU A 367 13.92 -0.75 -9.90
N SER A 368 13.02 -0.83 -8.92
CA SER A 368 11.79 -0.04 -8.89
C SER A 368 11.65 0.67 -7.56
N PHE A 369 11.38 1.97 -7.58
CA PHE A 369 11.24 2.76 -6.36
C PHE A 369 10.09 3.76 -6.43
N CYS A 370 9.67 4.24 -5.26
CA CYS A 370 8.71 5.33 -5.13
C CYS A 370 9.31 6.48 -4.31
N ASP A 371 8.65 7.63 -4.36
CA ASP A 371 9.00 8.73 -3.46
C ASP A 371 8.66 8.38 -1.99
N SER A 372 9.23 9.13 -1.05
CA SER A 372 9.02 8.96 0.39
C SER A 372 8.45 10.20 1.04
N LEU A 373 7.51 10.00 1.97
CA LEU A 373 7.10 11.04 2.91
C LEU A 373 8.14 11.11 4.03
N LEU A 374 8.68 12.30 4.27
CA LEU A 374 9.51 12.56 5.44
C LEU A 374 8.62 12.68 6.66
N VAL A 375 8.94 11.96 7.72
CA VAL A 375 8.25 12.03 9.01
C VAL A 375 9.25 12.17 10.15
N ASP A 376 8.87 12.83 11.24
CA ASP A 376 9.69 12.92 12.45
C ASP A 376 9.48 11.70 13.38
N GLU A 377 10.12 11.72 14.55
CA GLU A 377 9.93 10.69 15.59
C GLU A 377 8.47 10.50 16.05
N ASN A 378 7.64 11.54 15.94
CA ASN A 378 6.22 11.54 16.30
C ASN A 378 5.30 11.21 15.11
N GLU A 379 5.90 10.87 13.96
CA GLU A 379 5.20 10.54 12.72
C GLU A 379 4.49 11.74 12.08
N GLU A 380 4.87 12.96 12.47
CA GLU A 380 4.38 14.19 11.86
C GLU A 380 5.09 14.43 10.52
N TRP A 381 4.31 14.77 9.50
CA TRP A 381 4.81 14.99 8.15
C TRP A 381 5.73 16.21 8.07
N GLN A 382 6.92 16.02 7.51
CA GLN A 382 7.97 17.03 7.36
C GLN A 382 8.22 17.46 5.91
N GLY A 383 7.65 16.75 4.92
CA GLY A 383 7.90 17.02 3.50
C GLY A 383 7.93 15.76 2.66
N PHE A 384 8.40 15.90 1.41
CA PHE A 384 8.70 14.79 0.52
C PHE A 384 10.22 14.68 0.30
N CYS A 385 10.72 13.48 0.04
CA CYS A 385 12.12 13.32 -0.36
C CYS A 385 12.39 14.06 -1.69
N SER A 386 11.47 14.03 -2.65
CA SER A 386 11.61 14.79 -3.89
C SER A 386 11.84 16.28 -3.70
N ASP A 387 11.30 16.87 -2.62
CA ASP A 387 11.36 18.31 -2.37
C ASP A 387 12.74 18.76 -1.86
N THR A 388 13.53 17.86 -1.26
CA THR A 388 14.83 18.21 -0.67
C THR A 388 15.91 18.51 -1.73
N HIS A 389 15.66 18.21 -3.00
CA HIS A 389 16.59 18.48 -4.11
C HIS A 389 16.26 19.73 -4.94
N ILE A 390 15.13 20.40 -4.66
CA ILE A 390 14.67 21.57 -5.44
C ILE A 390 15.60 22.79 -5.22
N GLY A 391 16.40 22.81 -4.14
CA GLY A 391 17.27 23.93 -3.77
C GLY A 391 18.56 24.09 -4.58
N ASP A 392 19.14 22.99 -5.09
CA ASP A 392 20.50 23.00 -5.68
C ASP A 392 20.51 22.86 -7.22
N ASN A 393 19.41 22.41 -7.84
CA ASN A 393 19.24 22.40 -9.29
C ASN A 393 17.74 22.37 -9.65
N PRO A 394 17.18 23.42 -10.30
CA PRO A 394 15.76 23.46 -10.66
C PRO A 394 15.34 22.42 -11.73
N TYR A 395 16.28 21.64 -12.28
CA TYR A 395 16.05 20.55 -13.23
C TYR A 395 16.19 19.13 -12.60
N SER A 396 16.39 19.00 -11.28
CA SER A 396 16.70 17.72 -10.61
C SER A 396 15.50 16.90 -10.11
N GLY A 397 14.29 17.46 -10.16
CA GLY A 397 13.09 16.75 -9.70
C GLY A 397 12.66 15.70 -10.71
N LEU A 398 12.82 14.42 -10.39
CA LEU A 398 12.14 13.35 -11.11
C LEU A 398 10.63 13.46 -10.83
N ILE A 399 9.93 14.24 -11.64
CA ILE A 399 8.50 14.56 -11.48
C ILE A 399 7.59 13.74 -12.39
N GLN A 400 8.18 12.88 -13.23
CA GLN A 400 7.45 12.02 -14.14
C GLN A 400 7.56 10.57 -13.69
N GLU A 401 6.43 9.92 -13.43
CA GLU A 401 6.41 8.46 -13.23
C GLU A 401 6.73 7.75 -14.55
N GLY A 402 7.55 6.71 -14.50
CA GLY A 402 7.97 6.01 -15.71
C GLY A 402 9.12 5.03 -15.51
N ILE A 403 9.52 4.41 -16.63
CA ILE A 403 10.68 3.52 -16.72
C ILE A 403 11.77 4.27 -17.49
N TYR A 404 12.95 4.34 -16.92
CA TYR A 404 14.11 5.05 -17.44
C TYR A 404 15.23 4.07 -17.74
N ASN A 405 16.02 4.40 -18.77
CA ASN A 405 17.27 3.69 -19.01
C ASN A 405 18.22 3.90 -17.83
N GLY A 406 18.76 2.83 -17.25
CA GLY A 406 19.57 2.91 -16.03
C GLY A 406 20.83 3.74 -16.18
N LYS A 407 21.59 3.58 -17.28
CA LYS A 407 22.83 4.34 -17.52
C LYS A 407 22.57 5.84 -17.67
N ILE A 408 21.53 6.21 -18.43
CA ILE A 408 21.09 7.61 -18.55
C ILE A 408 20.64 8.12 -17.18
N PHE A 409 19.90 7.31 -16.42
CA PHE A 409 19.44 7.70 -15.09
C PHE A 409 20.59 7.95 -14.11
N VAL A 410 21.64 7.12 -14.15
CA VAL A 410 22.86 7.34 -13.37
C VAL A 410 23.52 8.66 -13.75
N GLN A 411 23.66 8.93 -15.05
CA GLN A 411 24.28 10.16 -15.57
C GLN A 411 23.51 11.42 -15.16
N GLU A 412 22.18 11.40 -15.32
CA GLU A 412 21.34 12.59 -15.14
C GLU A 412 20.96 12.83 -13.68
N TYR A 413 20.70 11.76 -12.92
CA TYR A 413 20.09 11.88 -11.59
C TYR A 413 20.98 11.42 -10.43
N LEU A 414 21.86 10.43 -10.63
CA LEU A 414 22.68 9.89 -9.53
C LEU A 414 24.12 10.44 -9.49
N SER A 415 24.57 11.09 -10.56
CA SER A 415 25.94 11.64 -10.67
C SER A 415 26.16 12.90 -9.83
N THR A 416 25.08 13.65 -9.54
CA THR A 416 25.13 14.92 -8.82
C THR A 416 24.54 14.83 -7.42
N SER A 417 23.59 13.92 -7.19
CA SER A 417 22.96 13.71 -5.89
C SER A 417 22.35 12.31 -5.78
N ASN A 418 22.22 11.76 -4.57
CA ASN A 418 21.47 10.51 -4.41
C ASN A 418 19.95 10.81 -4.43
N LEU A 419 19.33 10.73 -5.60
CA LEU A 419 17.88 10.93 -5.75
C LEU A 419 17.06 9.83 -5.06
N ILE A 420 17.61 8.61 -4.93
CA ILE A 420 16.97 7.48 -4.25
C ILE A 420 17.39 7.51 -2.78
N GLN A 421 16.85 8.47 -2.03
CA GLN A 421 17.30 8.81 -0.68
C GLN A 421 17.03 7.75 0.39
N ASN A 422 16.11 6.81 0.16
CA ASN A 422 15.73 5.80 1.14
C ASN A 422 15.51 4.43 0.48
N VAL A 423 16.28 3.42 0.92
CA VAL A 423 16.18 2.03 0.44
C VAL A 423 14.84 1.37 0.77
N SER A 424 14.17 1.75 1.85
CA SER A 424 12.83 1.27 2.23
C SER A 424 11.78 1.58 1.16
N ALA A 425 12.06 2.50 0.24
CA ALA A 425 11.19 2.82 -0.90
C ALA A 425 11.54 2.03 -2.18
N VAL A 426 12.52 1.12 -2.14
CA VAL A 426 13.12 0.45 -3.29
C VAL A 426 12.89 -1.05 -3.25
N VAL A 427 12.54 -1.63 -4.40
CA VAL A 427 12.59 -3.07 -4.67
C VAL A 427 13.64 -3.32 -5.74
N MET A 428 14.50 -4.31 -5.51
CA MET A 428 15.60 -4.67 -6.39
C MET A 428 15.44 -6.09 -6.92
N LYS A 429 15.84 -6.32 -8.16
CA LYS A 429 15.88 -7.66 -8.76
C LYS A 429 17.11 -8.40 -8.22
N LYS A 430 16.91 -9.53 -7.56
CA LYS A 430 17.98 -10.24 -6.84
C LYS A 430 19.09 -10.71 -7.77
N GLU A 431 18.75 -11.25 -8.95
CA GLU A 431 19.74 -11.77 -9.90
C GLU A 431 20.74 -10.72 -10.40
N SER A 432 20.38 -9.43 -10.30
CA SER A 432 21.24 -8.30 -10.67
C SER A 432 22.19 -7.90 -9.54
N LEU A 433 22.03 -8.44 -8.32
CA LEU A 433 22.91 -8.25 -7.18
C LEU A 433 24.00 -9.33 -7.15
N GLY A 434 24.96 -9.25 -8.08
CA GLY A 434 26.08 -10.19 -8.18
C GLY A 434 27.01 -10.17 -6.95
N GLN A 435 27.76 -11.25 -6.74
CA GLN A 435 28.64 -11.41 -5.56
C GLN A 435 29.68 -10.29 -5.44
N GLU A 436 30.22 -9.81 -6.56
CA GLU A 436 31.16 -8.66 -6.58
C GLU A 436 30.54 -7.39 -6.00
N ILE A 437 29.26 -7.13 -6.29
CA ILE A 437 28.54 -5.97 -5.74
C ILE A 437 28.42 -6.14 -4.23
N LEU A 438 28.04 -7.33 -3.76
CA LEU A 438 27.86 -7.61 -2.33
C LEU A 438 29.18 -7.54 -1.55
N ASP A 439 30.27 -8.07 -2.11
CA ASP A 439 31.60 -8.04 -1.50
C ASP A 439 32.16 -6.61 -1.40
N ASN A 440 31.87 -5.75 -2.37
CA ASN A 440 32.22 -4.34 -2.27
C ASN A 440 31.30 -3.59 -1.31
N LEU A 441 30.00 -3.89 -1.32
CA LEU A 441 28.98 -3.24 -0.49
C LEU A 441 29.31 -3.33 1.01
N GLU A 442 29.80 -4.47 1.50
CA GLU A 442 30.18 -4.64 2.92
C GLU A 442 31.34 -3.73 3.39
N THR A 443 32.07 -3.12 2.46
CA THR A 443 33.16 -2.18 2.76
C THR A 443 32.65 -0.76 3.04
N PHE A 444 31.43 -0.44 2.62
CA PHE A 444 30.80 0.86 2.85
C PHE A 444 30.23 0.97 4.27
N LYS A 445 30.06 2.20 4.73
CA LYS A 445 29.35 2.57 5.96
C LYS A 445 28.28 3.64 5.77
N GLN A 446 28.38 4.51 4.76
CA GLN A 446 27.43 5.60 4.56
C GLN A 446 26.74 5.57 3.20
N CYS A 447 27.49 5.34 2.12
CA CYS A 447 27.00 5.53 0.74
C CYS A 447 26.89 4.21 -0.06
N GLY A 448 26.82 3.07 0.63
CA GLY A 448 26.70 1.75 -0.01
C GLY A 448 25.38 1.56 -0.77
N ASP A 449 24.32 2.26 -0.37
CA ASP A 449 23.04 2.29 -1.07
C ASP A 449 23.18 2.88 -2.48
N LEU A 450 23.81 4.06 -2.59
CA LEU A 450 24.08 4.72 -3.87
C LEU A 450 24.99 3.85 -4.76
N TYR A 451 26.04 3.25 -4.19
CA TYR A 451 26.89 2.29 -4.90
C TYR A 451 26.07 1.12 -5.47
N CYS A 452 25.22 0.52 -4.64
CA CYS A 452 24.36 -0.59 -5.03
C CYS A 452 23.42 -0.22 -6.19
N TYR A 453 22.77 0.95 -6.10
CA TYR A 453 21.88 1.42 -7.18
C TYR A 453 22.64 1.64 -8.48
N ILE A 454 23.80 2.29 -8.43
CA ILE A 454 24.61 2.55 -9.62
C ILE A 454 25.00 1.23 -10.31
N ARG A 455 25.51 0.24 -9.56
CA ARG A 455 25.89 -1.07 -10.11
C ARG A 455 24.68 -1.84 -10.68
N LEU A 456 23.51 -1.74 -10.05
CA LEU A 456 22.28 -2.32 -10.63
C LEU A 456 21.92 -1.66 -11.96
N LEU A 457 21.97 -0.34 -12.03
CA LEU A 457 21.57 0.44 -13.21
C LEU A 457 22.57 0.36 -14.39
N GLU A 458 23.74 -0.20 -14.18
CA GLU A 458 24.64 -0.65 -15.27
C GLU A 458 23.99 -1.75 -16.12
N GLU A 459 23.23 -2.64 -15.48
CA GLU A 459 22.70 -3.89 -16.05
C GLU A 459 21.24 -3.79 -16.52
N GLY A 460 20.53 -2.71 -16.19
CA GLY A 460 19.11 -2.60 -16.51
C GLY A 460 18.48 -1.23 -16.35
N ASN A 461 17.15 -1.20 -16.42
CA ASN A 461 16.32 -0.01 -16.32
C ASN A 461 15.85 0.22 -14.87
N VAL A 462 15.54 1.47 -14.55
CA VAL A 462 14.88 1.87 -13.30
C VAL A 462 13.45 2.26 -13.55
N ALA A 463 12.54 1.88 -12.64
CA ALA A 463 11.17 2.36 -12.64
C ALA A 463 10.92 3.27 -11.44
N PHE A 464 10.35 4.44 -11.68
CA PHE A 464 10.00 5.40 -10.65
C PHE A 464 8.48 5.60 -10.58
N THR A 465 7.94 5.56 -9.37
CA THR A 465 6.55 5.91 -9.04
C THR A 465 6.53 7.20 -8.21
N ILE A 466 5.87 8.25 -8.71
CA ILE A 466 5.83 9.54 -8.00
C ILE A 466 5.00 9.51 -6.73
N THR A 467 4.03 8.59 -6.64
CA THR A 467 3.17 8.49 -5.45
C THR A 467 4.02 8.05 -4.25
N PRO A 468 4.12 8.87 -3.19
CA PRO A 468 4.94 8.51 -2.06
C PRO A 468 4.22 7.45 -1.23
N MET A 469 4.86 6.28 -1.09
CA MET A 469 4.29 5.12 -0.41
C MET A 469 5.19 4.57 0.70
N ASN A 470 6.41 5.12 0.84
CA ASN A 470 7.30 4.90 1.95
C ASN A 470 7.25 6.09 2.92
N PHE A 471 7.35 5.82 4.22
CA PHE A 471 7.42 6.84 5.26
C PHE A 471 8.81 6.77 5.89
N PHE A 472 9.66 7.73 5.50
CA PHE A 472 11.05 7.83 5.91
C PHE A 472 11.16 8.65 7.19
N ARG A 473 11.56 7.99 8.28
CA ARG A 473 11.74 8.66 9.56
C ARG A 473 13.08 9.39 9.63
N ARG A 474 13.05 10.70 9.91
CA ARG A 474 14.27 11.49 10.17
C ARG A 474 14.27 11.94 11.62
N GLN A 475 15.29 11.51 12.37
CA GLN A 475 15.45 11.94 13.76
C GLN A 475 15.86 13.42 13.82
N SER A 476 15.22 14.20 14.70
CA SER A 476 15.48 15.62 14.95
C SER A 476 16.94 15.93 15.35
N ARG A 477 17.65 14.96 15.94
CA ARG A 477 19.11 14.92 15.95
C ARG A 477 19.59 14.14 14.74
N ALA A 478 19.74 14.83 13.60
CA ALA A 478 20.82 14.44 12.72
C ALA A 478 22.09 14.45 13.59
N LEU A 479 22.71 13.28 13.82
CA LEU A 479 24.10 13.24 14.24
C LEU A 479 24.86 14.01 13.16
N THR A 480 25.08 15.31 13.40
CA THR A 480 25.82 16.19 12.51
C THR A 480 27.26 15.71 12.52
N MET A 481 27.56 14.70 11.69
CA MET A 481 28.57 14.73 10.64
C MET A 481 29.82 15.57 10.93
N THR A 482 30.44 15.36 12.10
CA THR A 482 31.85 15.71 12.34
C THR A 482 32.71 14.45 12.34
N SER A 483 32.24 13.33 12.89
CA SER A 483 32.84 12.01 12.67
C SER A 483 32.37 11.42 11.34
N GLY A 484 33.29 11.02 10.47
CA GLY A 484 32.98 10.27 9.24
C GLY A 484 32.97 11.09 7.94
N ARG A 485 33.34 12.37 7.94
CA ARG A 485 33.46 13.17 6.69
C ARG A 485 34.54 12.61 5.74
N GLU A 486 35.70 12.26 6.27
CA GLU A 486 36.79 11.66 5.47
C GLU A 486 36.44 10.27 4.93
N GLU A 487 35.64 9.51 5.68
CA GLU A 487 35.14 8.20 5.25
C GLU A 487 34.11 8.36 4.15
N ARG A 488 33.14 9.26 4.34
CA ARG A 488 32.17 9.62 3.30
C ARG A 488 32.84 10.13 2.03
N GLN A 489 33.85 10.98 2.15
CA GLN A 489 34.58 11.49 0.99
C GLN A 489 35.24 10.34 0.22
N ARG A 490 35.91 9.42 0.91
CA ARG A 490 36.50 8.23 0.29
C ARG A 490 35.46 7.35 -0.42
N GLU A 491 34.31 7.13 0.21
CA GLU A 491 33.21 6.37 -0.42
C GLU A 491 32.63 7.10 -1.65
N MET A 492 32.49 8.42 -1.59
CA MET A 492 32.07 9.24 -2.73
C MET A 492 33.09 9.26 -3.87
N ASP A 493 34.38 9.17 -3.57
CA ASP A 493 35.43 9.05 -4.59
C ASP A 493 35.29 7.72 -5.35
N ILE A 494 35.03 6.61 -4.64
CA ILE A 494 34.74 5.30 -5.25
C ILE A 494 33.48 5.36 -6.12
N ILE A 495 32.41 6.00 -5.63
CA ILE A 495 31.16 6.18 -6.38
C ILE A 495 31.38 7.00 -7.64
N THR A 496 32.14 8.10 -7.54
CA THR A 496 32.46 8.96 -8.69
C THR A 496 33.23 8.20 -9.76
N GLU A 497 34.23 7.40 -9.34
CA GLU A 497 34.99 6.58 -10.27
C GLU A 497 34.14 5.47 -10.89
N THR A 498 33.23 4.88 -10.11
CA THR A 498 32.26 3.90 -10.61
C THR A 498 31.40 4.53 -11.71
N ILE A 499 30.82 5.71 -11.48
CA ILE A 499 30.01 6.42 -12.48
C ILE A 499 30.82 6.69 -13.75
N ARG A 500 32.06 7.15 -13.65
CA ARG A 500 32.92 7.41 -14.82
C ARG A 500 33.16 6.19 -15.69
N ASN A 501 33.15 4.98 -15.13
CA ASN A 501 33.33 3.74 -15.90
C ASN A 501 32.06 3.31 -16.64
N ILE A 502 30.89 3.85 -16.29
CA ILE A 502 29.59 3.58 -16.92
C ILE A 502 29.33 4.52 -18.10
N THR A 503 29.79 5.77 -17.96
CA THR A 503 29.63 6.87 -18.91
C THR A 503 30.68 6.84 -19.99
#